data_AF-A0A930TSH2-F1
#
_entry.id   AF-A0A930TSH2-F1
#
_cell.length_a   1.000
_cell.length_b   1.000
_cell.length_c   1.000
_cell.angle_alpha   90.00
_cell.angle_beta   90.00
_cell.angle_gamma   90.00
#
_symmetry.space_group_name_H-M   'P 1'
#
loop_
_entity.id
_entity.type
_entity.pdbx_description
1 polymer ?
#
loop_
_entity_poly.entity_id
_entity_poly.type
_entity_poly.pdbx_seq_one_letter_code
_entity_poly.pdbx_strand_id
1 'polypeptide(L)'
;MVNSPNLSLLNLYDVLVVGSGAAGLYAALCLPSHYHVGLISKETLSLSASDWAQGGIAAAIAPEDSSDLHVEDTLHAGAGLCELEAVRFLVEQAPDCVRSLVDLGVAFDRHGSELALTLEAAHRRRRVLHAADTTGRAVVTTLVQQVLQRPN
;
A
#
# COMPACT_ATOMS: atom_id res chain seq x y z
N MET A 1 37.07 11.92 16.14
CA MET A 1 36.20 13.10 15.92
C MET A 1 34.84 12.57 15.49
N VAL A 2 33.84 12.65 16.36
CA VAL A 2 32.45 12.35 15.97
C VAL A 2 31.99 13.54 15.16
N ASN A 3 31.63 13.33 13.89
CA ASN A 3 31.04 14.38 13.07
C ASN A 3 29.74 14.82 13.75
N SER A 4 29.70 16.06 14.25
CA SER A 4 28.45 16.68 14.68
C SER A 4 27.47 16.64 13.51
N PRO A 5 26.21 16.18 13.71
CA PRO A 5 25.24 16.15 12.63
C PRO A 5 25.03 17.56 12.11
N ASN A 6 25.11 17.73 10.79
CA ASN A 6 24.88 19.01 10.14
C ASN A 6 23.39 19.37 10.29
N LEU A 7 23.07 20.20 11.30
CA LEU A 7 21.70 20.60 11.63
C LEU A 7 21.00 21.36 10.51
N SER A 8 21.70 21.79 9.45
CA SER A 8 21.08 22.44 8.29
C SER A 8 20.14 21.52 7.49
N LEU A 9 20.36 20.20 7.53
CA LEU A 9 19.47 19.22 6.87
C LEU A 9 18.11 19.09 7.57
N LEU A 10 18.04 19.36 8.88
CA LEU A 10 16.81 19.22 9.67
C LEU A 10 15.77 20.30 9.36
N ASN A 11 16.15 21.38 8.68
CA ASN A 11 15.26 22.48 8.31
C ASN A 11 14.82 22.45 6.82
N LEU A 12 15.18 21.41 6.07
CA LEU A 12 14.82 21.30 4.64
C LEU A 12 13.51 20.56 4.38
N TYR A 13 13.10 19.70 5.32
CA TYR A 13 11.94 18.83 5.17
C TYR A 13 10.95 19.07 6.30
N ASP A 14 9.67 19.15 5.95
CA ASP A 14 8.59 19.23 6.93
C ASP A 14 8.26 17.84 7.48
N VAL A 15 8.43 16.80 6.65
CA VAL A 15 8.15 15.41 7.00
C VAL A 15 9.28 14.51 6.50
N LEU A 16 9.74 13.60 7.37
CA LEU A 16 10.64 12.53 7.01
C LEU A 16 9.91 11.18 7.04
N VAL A 17 9.94 10.46 5.93
CA VAL A 17 9.42 9.09 5.81
C VAL A 17 10.59 8.13 5.77
N VAL A 18 10.70 7.24 6.76
CA VAL A 18 11.79 6.26 6.84
C VAL A 18 11.30 4.91 6.33
N GLY A 19 11.81 4.51 5.17
CA GLY A 19 11.49 3.28 4.45
C GLY A 19 10.75 3.54 3.15
N SER A 20 11.23 2.96 2.04
CA SER A 20 10.65 3.10 0.70
C SER A 20 9.88 1.85 0.24
N GLY A 21 9.26 1.13 1.17
CA GLY A 21 8.27 0.10 0.83
C GLY A 21 6.95 0.71 0.38
N ALA A 22 5.96 -0.12 0.06
CA ALA A 22 4.65 0.34 -0.40
C ALA A 22 4.02 1.37 0.56
N ALA A 23 4.11 1.13 1.87
CA ALA A 23 3.59 2.04 2.89
C ALA A 23 4.27 3.43 2.86
N GLY A 24 5.60 3.48 2.79
CA GLY A 24 6.33 4.75 2.80
C GLY A 24 6.19 5.54 1.51
N LEU A 25 6.22 4.86 0.36
CA LEU A 25 5.98 5.48 -0.95
C LEU A 25 4.56 6.04 -1.03
N TYR A 26 3.56 5.24 -0.64
CA TYR A 26 2.16 5.67 -0.68
C TYR A 26 1.90 6.82 0.31
N ALA A 27 2.45 6.75 1.53
CA ALA A 27 2.36 7.83 2.50
C ALA A 27 2.96 9.14 1.96
N ALA A 28 4.12 9.09 1.30
CA ALA A 28 4.74 10.25 0.69
C ALA A 28 3.85 10.89 -0.39
N LEU A 29 3.10 10.09 -1.15
CA LEU A 29 2.14 10.57 -2.16
C LEU A 29 0.86 11.14 -1.54
N CYS A 30 0.41 10.60 -0.41
CA CYS A 30 -0.77 11.08 0.31
C CYS A 30 -0.54 12.39 1.07
N LEU A 31 0.71 12.72 1.42
CA LEU A 31 1.04 13.99 2.06
C LEU A 31 0.71 15.17 1.13
N PRO A 32 0.18 16.30 1.64
CA PRO A 32 -0.05 17.49 0.84
C PRO A 32 1.20 17.97 0.09
N SER A 33 1.03 18.45 -1.14
CA SER A 33 2.14 18.89 -2.02
C SER A 33 2.87 20.15 -1.54
N HIS A 34 2.39 20.82 -0.50
CA HIS A 34 3.07 21.98 0.09
C HIS A 34 4.09 21.60 1.17
N TYR A 35 4.16 20.33 1.58
CA TYR A 35 5.21 19.84 2.47
C TYR A 35 6.43 19.40 1.66
N HIS A 36 7.63 19.75 2.10
CA HIS A 36 8.86 19.12 1.61
C HIS A 36 9.03 17.76 2.29
N VAL A 37 8.99 16.69 1.50
CA VAL A 37 8.97 15.33 2.03
C VAL A 37 10.31 14.64 1.76
N GLY A 38 11.03 14.29 2.82
CA GLY A 38 12.26 13.51 2.71
C GLY A 38 11.97 12.02 2.84
N LEU A 39 12.11 11.27 1.75
CA LEU A 39 11.99 9.81 1.76
C LEU A 39 13.37 9.16 1.92
N ILE A 40 13.57 8.44 3.03
CA ILE A 40 14.83 7.79 3.37
C ILE A 40 14.71 6.30 3.07
N SER A 41 15.58 5.77 2.21
CA SER A 41 15.74 4.32 2.01
C SER A 41 17.13 3.87 2.43
N LYS A 42 17.21 2.63 2.94
CA LYS A 42 18.49 1.97 3.21
C LYS A 42 19.21 1.59 1.90
N GLU A 43 18.43 1.29 0.86
CA GLU A 43 18.90 0.79 -0.44
C GLU A 43 18.32 1.68 -1.55
N THR A 44 18.09 1.13 -2.75
CA THR A 44 17.34 1.80 -3.80
C THR A 44 15.85 1.90 -3.45
N LEU A 45 15.15 2.89 -4.02
CA LEU A 45 13.72 3.10 -3.76
C LEU A 45 12.85 1.88 -4.10
N SER A 46 13.25 1.10 -5.12
CA SER A 46 12.51 -0.07 -5.59
C SER A 46 12.79 -1.35 -4.81
N LEU A 47 13.84 -1.41 -3.98
CA LEU A 47 14.23 -2.62 -3.28
C LEU A 47 13.63 -2.66 -1.87
N SER A 48 12.58 -3.46 -1.69
CA SER A 48 11.93 -3.68 -0.39
C SER A 48 11.19 -5.03 -0.35
N ALA A 49 10.76 -5.50 0.82
CA ALA A 49 9.91 -6.69 0.92
C ALA A 49 8.59 -6.54 0.14
N SER A 50 8.06 -5.31 0.02
CA SER A 50 6.85 -5.03 -0.76
C SER A 50 7.02 -5.39 -2.24
N ASP A 51 8.24 -5.25 -2.77
CA ASP A 51 8.56 -5.55 -4.17
C ASP A 51 8.49 -7.05 -4.49
N TRP A 52 8.64 -7.90 -3.47
CA TRP A 52 8.61 -9.36 -3.60
C TRP A 52 7.24 -9.98 -3.28
N ALA A 53 6.23 -9.18 -2.94
CA ALA A 53 4.90 -9.69 -2.69
C ALA A 53 4.29 -10.25 -3.98
N GLN A 54 3.83 -11.51 -3.93
CA GLN A 54 3.30 -12.22 -5.09
C GLN A 54 1.78 -12.15 -5.16
N GLY A 55 1.11 -12.68 -4.13
CA GLY A 55 -0.35 -12.91 -4.10
C GLY A 55 -1.17 -11.68 -4.47
N GLY A 56 -1.56 -10.87 -3.48
CA GLY A 56 -2.37 -9.71 -3.82
C GLY A 56 -2.73 -8.79 -2.66
N ILE A 57 -3.64 -7.87 -2.95
CA ILE A 57 -4.21 -6.92 -1.99
C ILE A 57 -5.68 -7.26 -1.79
N ALA A 58 -6.09 -7.50 -0.54
CA ALA A 58 -7.47 -7.81 -0.21
C ALA A 58 -8.32 -6.54 -0.07
N ALA A 59 -9.41 -6.42 -0.85
CA ALA A 59 -10.40 -5.36 -0.72
C ALA A 59 -11.80 -5.86 -1.11
N ALA A 60 -12.80 -5.56 -0.29
CA ALA A 60 -14.18 -5.97 -0.51
C ALA A 60 -14.85 -5.06 -1.56
N ILE A 61 -14.57 -5.31 -2.84
CA ILE A 61 -15.07 -4.53 -3.98
C ILE A 61 -16.06 -5.29 -4.86
N ALA A 62 -16.22 -6.60 -4.64
CA ALA A 62 -17.18 -7.41 -5.37
C ALA A 62 -18.63 -7.08 -4.92
N PRO A 63 -19.63 -7.10 -5.82
CA PRO A 63 -21.02 -6.80 -5.47
C PRO A 63 -21.60 -7.68 -4.35
N GLU A 64 -21.15 -8.93 -4.25
CA GLU A 64 -21.59 -9.88 -3.25
C GLU A 64 -20.77 -9.83 -1.94
N ASP A 65 -19.72 -9.02 -1.86
CA ASP A 65 -18.83 -8.91 -0.71
C ASP A 65 -19.14 -7.65 0.13
N SER A 66 -18.59 -7.58 1.35
CA SER A 66 -18.73 -6.41 2.22
C SER A 66 -17.54 -6.28 3.18
N SER A 67 -17.37 -5.07 3.73
CA SER A 67 -16.39 -4.82 4.80
C SER A 67 -16.66 -5.68 6.02
N ASP A 68 -17.92 -5.86 6.44
CA ASP A 68 -18.28 -6.71 7.57
C ASP A 68 -17.85 -8.17 7.35
N LEU A 69 -18.07 -8.74 6.16
CA LEU A 69 -17.60 -10.08 5.82
C LEU A 69 -16.06 -10.15 5.85
N HIS A 70 -15.37 -9.09 5.46
CA HIS A 70 -13.91 -9.01 5.55
C HIS A 70 -13.44 -8.97 7.01
N VAL A 71 -14.08 -8.15 7.85
CA VAL A 71 -13.81 -8.09 9.31
C VAL A 71 -13.91 -9.49 9.91
N GLU A 72 -14.99 -10.21 9.63
CA GLU A 72 -15.20 -11.56 10.16
C GLU A 72 -14.09 -12.54 9.74
N ASP A 73 -13.68 -12.51 8.47
CA ASP A 73 -12.56 -13.32 7.98
C ASP A 73 -11.25 -12.96 8.70
N THR A 74 -10.95 -11.66 8.85
CA THR A 74 -9.72 -11.18 9.49
C THR A 74 -9.67 -11.53 10.98
N LEU A 75 -10.76 -11.31 11.73
CA LEU A 75 -10.81 -11.63 13.17
C LEU A 75 -10.70 -13.14 13.42
N HIS A 76 -11.33 -13.95 12.55
CA HIS A 76 -11.23 -15.40 12.64
C HIS A 76 -9.80 -15.87 12.39
N ALA A 77 -9.15 -15.38 11.33
CA ALA A 77 -7.75 -15.69 11.02
C ALA A 77 -6.78 -15.19 12.10
N GLY A 78 -7.10 -14.07 12.74
CA GLY A 78 -6.29 -13.47 13.80
C GLY A 78 -6.35 -14.18 15.16
N ALA A 79 -7.16 -15.23 15.30
CA ALA A 79 -7.22 -16.09 16.49
C ALA A 79 -7.38 -15.33 17.83
N GLY A 80 -8.15 -14.24 17.82
CA GLY A 80 -8.42 -13.41 19.01
C GLY A 80 -7.30 -12.42 19.38
N LEU A 81 -6.28 -12.26 18.54
CA LEU A 81 -5.16 -11.33 18.75
C LEU A 81 -5.32 -10.00 17.99
N CYS A 82 -6.36 -9.89 17.16
CA CYS A 82 -6.66 -8.66 16.44
C CYS A 82 -7.26 -7.59 17.34
N GLU A 83 -6.88 -6.34 17.09
CA GLU A 83 -7.61 -5.18 17.58
C GLU A 83 -8.77 -4.87 16.61
N LEU A 84 -10.01 -4.91 17.11
CA LEU A 84 -11.20 -4.78 16.27
C LEU A 84 -11.26 -3.45 15.51
N GLU A 85 -10.92 -2.35 16.18
CA GLU A 85 -11.00 -1.01 15.60
C GLU A 85 -10.01 -0.85 14.44
N ALA A 86 -8.79 -1.33 14.60
CA ALA A 86 -7.79 -1.34 13.52
C ALA A 86 -8.22 -2.21 12.34
N VAL A 87 -8.81 -3.39 12.58
CA VAL A 87 -9.33 -4.26 11.52
C VAL A 87 -10.46 -3.58 10.75
N ARG A 88 -11.44 -3.02 11.45
CA ARG A 88 -12.55 -2.29 10.83
C ARG A 88 -12.05 -1.12 9.98
N PHE A 89 -11.14 -0.32 10.53
CA PHE A 89 -10.54 0.78 9.78
C PHE A 89 -9.87 0.29 8.50
N LEU A 90 -9.00 -0.72 8.57
CA LEU A 90 -8.27 -1.22 7.40
C LEU A 90 -9.20 -1.78 6.32
N VAL A 91 -10.18 -2.60 6.68
CA VAL A 91 -11.05 -3.26 5.69
C VAL A 91 -12.09 -2.30 5.08
N GLU A 92 -12.52 -1.27 5.82
CA GLU A 92 -13.41 -0.22 5.31
C GLU A 92 -12.69 0.73 4.35
N GLN A 93 -11.41 1.03 4.59
CA GLN A 93 -10.60 1.89 3.72
C GLN A 93 -10.04 1.17 2.49
N ALA A 94 -9.94 -0.17 2.52
CA ALA A 94 -9.31 -0.95 1.46
C ALA A 94 -9.88 -0.69 0.04
N PRO A 95 -11.21 -0.60 -0.18
CA PRO A 95 -11.78 -0.29 -1.49
C PRO A 95 -11.27 1.05 -2.09
N ASP A 96 -11.23 2.11 -1.29
CA ASP A 96 -10.81 3.43 -1.76
C ASP A 96 -9.29 3.52 -1.96
N CYS A 97 -8.51 2.82 -1.14
CA CYS A 97 -7.08 2.66 -1.34
C CYS A 97 -6.78 1.91 -2.65
N VAL A 98 -7.52 0.84 -2.95
CA VAL A 98 -7.38 0.12 -4.23
C VAL A 98 -7.75 1.00 -5.42
N ARG A 99 -8.84 1.77 -5.32
CA ARG A 99 -9.19 2.75 -6.37
C ARG A 99 -8.05 3.75 -6.60
N SER A 100 -7.48 4.28 -5.52
CA SER A 100 -6.35 5.21 -5.58
C SER A 100 -5.12 4.58 -6.25
N LEU A 101 -4.81 3.31 -5.97
CA LEU A 101 -3.73 2.59 -6.66
C LEU A 101 -4.00 2.42 -8.16
N VAL A 102 -5.24 2.11 -8.54
CA VAL A 102 -5.65 2.05 -9.96
C VAL A 102 -5.48 3.42 -10.62
N ASP A 103 -5.91 4.50 -9.97
CA ASP A 103 -5.81 5.87 -10.48
C ASP A 103 -4.35 6.34 -10.61
N LEU A 104 -3.46 5.87 -9.73
CA LEU A 104 -2.01 6.09 -9.84
C LEU A 104 -1.35 5.28 -10.97
N GLY A 105 -2.10 4.35 -11.59
CA GLY A 105 -1.65 3.55 -12.73
C GLY A 105 -1.15 2.15 -12.37
N VAL A 106 -1.49 1.60 -11.21
CA VAL A 106 -1.19 0.18 -10.91
C VAL A 106 -2.04 -0.71 -11.82
N ALA A 107 -1.36 -1.53 -12.62
CA ALA A 107 -1.99 -2.43 -13.57
C ALA A 107 -2.36 -3.77 -12.90
N PHE A 108 -3.50 -3.79 -12.22
CA PHE A 108 -4.11 -5.05 -11.76
C PHE A 108 -4.75 -5.81 -12.93
N ASP A 109 -4.81 -7.14 -12.80
CA ASP A 109 -5.44 -8.02 -13.77
C ASP A 109 -6.94 -7.76 -13.86
N ARG A 110 -7.52 -7.99 -15.05
CA ARG A 110 -8.92 -7.71 -15.35
C ARG A 110 -9.59 -8.83 -16.13
N HIS A 111 -10.89 -9.02 -15.89
CA HIS A 111 -11.78 -9.78 -16.75
C HIS A 111 -12.69 -8.79 -17.48
N GLY A 112 -12.35 -8.47 -18.73
CA GLY A 112 -12.99 -7.38 -19.46
C GLY A 112 -12.69 -6.04 -18.80
N SER A 113 -13.73 -5.31 -18.37
CA SER A 113 -13.58 -4.03 -17.66
C SER A 113 -13.39 -4.17 -16.14
N GLU A 114 -13.72 -5.34 -15.57
CA GLU A 114 -13.74 -5.55 -14.12
C GLU A 114 -12.39 -6.05 -13.61
N LEU A 115 -12.05 -5.69 -12.37
CA LEU A 115 -10.83 -6.18 -11.71
C LEU A 115 -10.98 -7.68 -11.43
N ALA A 116 -9.96 -8.47 -11.78
CA ALA A 116 -9.94 -9.90 -11.52
C ALA A 116 -9.67 -10.16 -10.03
N LEU A 117 -10.52 -11.00 -9.42
CA LEU A 117 -10.45 -11.32 -7.99
C LEU A 117 -10.19 -12.82 -7.76
N THR A 118 -9.22 -13.12 -6.92
CA THR A 118 -8.94 -14.47 -6.42
C THR A 118 -9.51 -14.69 -5.02
N LEU A 119 -9.67 -15.97 -4.68
CA LEU A 119 -9.98 -16.43 -3.32
C LEU A 119 -8.70 -17.01 -2.72
N GLU A 120 -8.21 -16.44 -1.63
CA GLU A 120 -6.96 -16.87 -0.99
C GLU A 120 -7.13 -17.08 0.51
N ALA A 121 -6.27 -17.96 1.05
CA ALA A 121 -6.08 -18.20 2.48
C ALA A 121 -7.38 -18.37 3.28
N ALA A 122 -7.62 -17.49 4.26
CA ALA A 122 -8.72 -17.56 5.21
C ALA A 122 -9.99 -16.81 4.73
N HIS A 123 -10.01 -16.30 3.50
CA HIS A 123 -11.14 -15.54 2.99
C HIS A 123 -12.30 -16.46 2.57
N ARG A 124 -13.53 -16.01 2.82
CA ARG A 124 -14.76 -16.68 2.38
C ARG A 124 -15.28 -16.14 1.05
N ARG A 125 -14.85 -14.94 0.64
CA ARG A 125 -15.23 -14.25 -0.61
C ARG A 125 -14.01 -13.92 -1.46
N ARG A 126 -14.20 -13.89 -2.79
CA ARG A 126 -13.16 -13.47 -3.75
C ARG A 126 -12.95 -11.96 -3.57
N ARG A 127 -11.79 -11.57 -3.07
CA ARG A 127 -11.50 -10.18 -2.73
C ARG A 127 -10.04 -9.79 -2.91
N VAL A 128 -9.20 -10.70 -3.41
CA VAL A 128 -7.77 -10.46 -3.55
C VAL A 128 -7.46 -10.04 -4.99
N LEU A 129 -7.01 -8.80 -5.15
CA LEU A 129 -6.55 -8.24 -6.41
C LEU A 129 -5.08 -8.59 -6.65
N HIS A 130 -4.74 -8.94 -7.89
CA HIS A 130 -3.39 -9.35 -8.25
C HIS A 130 -2.95 -8.78 -9.61
N ALA A 131 -1.65 -8.85 -9.89
CA ALA A 131 -1.04 -8.56 -11.18
C ALA A 131 -0.08 -9.71 -11.54
N ALA A 132 -0.63 -10.74 -12.19
CA ALA A 132 -0.05 -12.08 -12.28
C ALA A 132 0.48 -12.53 -10.89
N ASP A 133 1.67 -13.11 -10.84
CA ASP A 133 2.35 -13.51 -9.60
C ASP A 133 3.32 -12.42 -9.08
N THR A 134 3.10 -11.15 -9.45
CA THR A 134 4.04 -10.04 -9.20
C THR A 134 3.37 -8.77 -8.70
N THR A 135 2.28 -8.89 -7.94
CA THR A 135 1.48 -7.74 -7.48
C THR A 135 2.31 -6.68 -6.74
N GLY A 136 3.24 -7.12 -5.89
CA GLY A 136 4.16 -6.24 -5.17
C GLY A 136 5.04 -5.40 -6.08
N ARG A 137 5.65 -6.02 -7.11
CA ARG A 137 6.47 -5.34 -8.12
C ARG A 137 5.65 -4.30 -8.86
N ALA A 138 4.43 -4.64 -9.28
CA ALA A 138 3.55 -3.73 -10.00
C ALA A 138 3.25 -2.47 -9.15
N VAL A 139 2.85 -2.67 -7.89
CA VAL A 139 2.57 -1.57 -6.96
C VAL A 139 3.82 -0.72 -6.70
N VAL A 140 4.93 -1.33 -6.29
CA VAL A 140 6.15 -0.58 -5.94
C VAL A 140 6.70 0.20 -7.15
N THR A 141 6.72 -0.41 -8.34
CA THR A 141 7.21 0.26 -9.56
C THR A 141 6.38 1.51 -9.87
N THR A 142 5.05 1.40 -9.85
CA THR A 142 4.17 2.54 -10.10
C THR A 142 4.36 3.62 -9.03
N LEU A 143 4.37 3.25 -7.74
CA LEU A 143 4.52 4.23 -6.66
C LEU A 143 5.87 4.96 -6.72
N VAL A 144 6.97 4.25 -7.05
CA VAL A 144 8.28 4.88 -7.25
C VAL A 144 8.24 5.88 -8.40
N GLN A 145 7.62 5.53 -9.54
CA GLN A 145 7.48 6.44 -10.68
C GLN A 145 6.70 7.71 -10.30
N GLN A 146 5.60 7.55 -9.54
CA GLN A 146 4.78 8.68 -9.09
C GLN A 146 5.55 9.58 -8.11
N VAL A 147 6.29 9.02 -7.16
CA VAL A 147 7.11 9.79 -6.22
C VAL A 147 8.22 10.57 -6.95
N LEU A 148 8.88 9.96 -7.93
CA LEU A 148 9.96 10.61 -8.69
C LEU A 148 9.48 11.75 -9.61
N GLN A 149 8.20 11.72 -10.02
CA GLN A 149 7.58 12.79 -10.80
C GLN A 149 6.99 13.90 -9.93
N ARG A 150 6.95 13.68 -8.61
CA ARG A 150 6.38 14.65 -7.68
C ARG A 150 7.35 15.82 -7.46
N PRO A 151 6.88 17.08 -7.55
CA PRO A 151 7.77 18.25 -7.50
C PRO A 151 8.29 18.63 -6.11
N ASN A 152 7.73 18.06 -5.04
CA ASN A 152 7.96 18.43 -3.64
C ASN A 152 8.50 17.26 -2.81
#